data_AF-A0A2Z5R1J1-F1
#
_entry.id   AF-A0A2Z5R1J1-F1
#
_cell.length_a   1.000
_cell.length_b   1.000
_cell.length_c   1.000
_cell.angle_alpha   90.00
_cell.angle_beta   90.00
_cell.angle_gamma   90.00
#
_symmetry.space_group_name_H-M   'P 1'
#
loop_
_entity.id
_entity.type
_entity.pdbx_description
1 polymer ?
#
loop_
_entity_poly.entity_id
_entity_poly.type
_entity_poly.pdbx_seq_one_letter_code
_entity_poly.pdbx_strand_id
1 'polypeptide(L)' 'MSRIIAGAAGGLRLASVPGDTTRPTTDRVKESLFSKLESYGVLEGARVLDVYGGSGR' A
#
# COMPACT_ATOMS: atom_id res chain seq x y z
N MET A 1 -6.92 6.44 8.97
CA MET A 1 -5.78 7.18 8.38
C MET A 1 -4.77 6.18 7.84
N SER A 2 -4.55 6.13 6.52
CA SER A 2 -3.52 5.27 5.91
C SER A 2 -2.19 6.01 5.81
N ARG A 3 -1.07 5.31 6.01
CA ARG A 3 0.29 5.83 5.78
C ARG A 3 1.07 4.90 4.86
N ILE A 4 2.12 5.42 4.24
CA ILE A 4 3.15 4.59 3.59
C ILE A 4 3.91 3.82 4.67
N ILE A 5 4.02 2.50 4.53
CA ILE A 5 4.53 1.62 5.59
C ILE A 5 6.06 1.63 5.65
N ALA A 6 6.74 1.55 4.51
CA ALA A 6 8.19 1.42 4.42
C ALA A 6 8.73 2.02 3.10
N GLY A 7 10.04 1.91 2.89
CA GLY A 7 10.73 2.46 1.73
C GLY A 7 11.02 3.96 1.85
N ALA A 8 11.44 4.57 0.74
CA ALA A 8 11.91 5.96 0.72
C ALA A 8 10.87 7.00 1.20
N ALA A 9 9.58 6.67 1.12
CA ALA A 9 8.47 7.54 1.55
C ALA A 9 7.77 7.03 2.82
N GLY A 10 8.37 6.10 3.57
CA GLY A 10 7.81 5.52 4.79
C GLY A 10 7.38 6.58 5.81
N GLY A 11 6.21 6.38 6.42
CA GLY A 11 5.63 7.29 7.40
C GLY A 11 4.78 8.43 6.82
N LEU A 12 4.81 8.66 5.51
CA LEU A 12 3.99 9.69 4.87
C LEU A 12 2.50 9.34 5.00
N ARG A 13 1.70 10.29 5.52
CA ARG A 13 0.25 10.12 5.65
C ARG A 13 -0.41 10.35 4.30
N LEU A 14 -1.33 9.45 3.93
CA LEU A 14 -2.10 9.55 2.70
C LEU A 14 -3.50 10.09 3.01
N ALA A 15 -3.97 11.00 2.15
CA ALA A 15 -5.34 11.48 2.19
C ALA A 15 -6.29 10.30 1.99
N SER A 16 -7.36 10.26 2.78
CA SER A 16 -8.38 9.22 2.67
C SER A 16 -9.53 9.73 1.83
N VAL A 17 -10.07 8.88 0.96
CA VAL A 17 -11.33 9.20 0.27
C VAL A 17 -12.42 9.41 1.33
N PRO A 18 -13.22 10.49 1.26
CA PRO A 18 -14.31 10.72 2.19
C PRO A 18 -15.34 9.59 2.12
N GLY A 19 -15.82 9.13 3.29
CA GLY A 19 -16.86 8.10 3.41
C GLY A 19 -16.36 6.77 3.97
N ASP A 20 -17.29 6.03 4.58
CA ASP A 20 -17.02 4.76 5.29
C ASP A 20 -17.63 3.53 4.58
N THR A 21 -18.08 3.69 3.33
CA THR A 21 -18.78 2.63 2.58
C THR A 21 -17.84 1.57 2.00
N THR A 22 -16.51 1.79 2.05
CA THR A 22 -15.52 0.83 1.55
C THR A 22 -14.92 0.04 2.70
N ARG A 23 -14.72 -1.28 2.52
CA ARG A 23 -13.88 -2.07 3.43
C ARG A 23 -12.42 -1.63 3.28
N PRO A 24 -11.79 -1.01 4.31
CA PRO A 24 -10.42 -0.52 4.17
C PRO A 24 -9.42 -1.67 4.24
N THR A 25 -8.41 -1.65 3.38
CA THR A 25 -7.21 -2.48 3.56
C THR A 25 -6.40 -1.95 4.73
N THR A 26 -6.14 -2.79 5.73
CA THR A 26 -5.39 -2.41 6.93
C THR A 26 -3.89 -2.33 6.66
N ASP A 27 -3.17 -1.54 7.45
CA ASP A 27 -1.70 -1.45 7.39
C ASP A 27 -1.06 -2.85 7.49
N ARG A 28 -1.57 -3.72 8.37
CA ARG A 28 -1.07 -5.08 8.54
C ARG A 28 -1.20 -5.95 7.28
N VAL A 29 -2.31 -5.80 6.54
CA VAL A 29 -2.51 -6.56 5.30
C VAL A 29 -1.54 -6.07 4.22
N LYS A 30 -1.34 -4.76 4.11
CA LYS A 30 -0.37 -4.18 3.17
C LYS A 30 1.07 -4.61 3.52
N GLU A 31 1.44 -4.51 4.78
CA GLU A 31 2.75 -4.95 5.27
C GLU A 31 2.99 -6.43 4.94
N SER A 32 2.03 -7.30 5.24
CA SER A 32 2.15 -8.74 4.96
C SER A 32 2.32 -9.03 3.46
N LEU A 33 1.62 -8.28 2.61
CA LEU A 33 1.72 -8.40 1.15
C LEU A 33 3.12 -8.01 0.64
N PHE A 34 3.60 -6.81 1.02
CA PHE A 34 4.90 -6.33 0.58
C PHE A 34 6.06 -7.15 1.16
N SER A 35 5.97 -7.60 2.41
CA SER A 35 6.96 -8.53 2.99
C SER A 35 7.06 -9.83 2.20
N LYS A 36 5.93 -10.34 1.69
CA LYS A 36 5.93 -11.55 0.86
C LYS A 36 6.58 -11.29 -0.51
N LEU A 37 6.26 -10.17 -1.16
CA LEU A 37 6.88 -9.80 -2.44
C LEU A 37 8.39 -9.53 -2.31
N GLU A 38 8.81 -8.88 -1.22
CA GLU A 38 10.21 -8.68 -0.87
C GLU A 38 10.92 -10.03 -0.69
N SER A 39 10.29 -10.99 0.01
CA SER A 39 10.87 -12.33 0.19
C SER A 39 11.05 -13.11 -1.13
N TYR A 40 10.34 -12.70 -2.19
CA TYR A 40 10.52 -13.25 -3.53
C TYR A 40 11.56 -12.48 -4.36
N GLY A 41 12.08 -11.36 -3.87
CA GLY A 41 13.06 -10.54 -4.59
C GLY A 41 12.51 -9.89 -5.86
N VAL A 42 11.19 -9.67 -5.95
CA VAL A 42 10.53 -9.18 -7.18
C VAL A 42 10.18 -7.70 -7.15
N LEU A 43 10.60 -6.95 -6.13
CA LEU A 43 10.23 -5.54 -5.97
C LEU A 43 11.17 -4.58 -6.70
N GLU A 44 12.47 -4.88 -6.76
CA GLU A 44 13.44 -4.02 -7.44
C GLU A 44 13.24 -4.05 -8.96
N GLY A 45 13.10 -2.87 -9.57
CA GLY A 45 12.87 -2.73 -11.02
C GLY A 45 11.49 -3.17 -11.52
N ALA A 46 10.56 -3.51 -10.61
CA ALA A 46 9.24 -3.99 -10.98
C ALA A 46 8.39 -2.90 -11.67
N ARG A 47 7.62 -3.32 -12.68
CA ARG A 47 6.50 -2.51 -13.19
C ARG A 47 5.23 -2.93 -12.46
N VAL A 48 4.65 -2.00 -11.71
CA VAL A 48 3.46 -2.25 -10.88
C VAL A 48 2.23 -1.63 -11.55
N LEU A 49 1.13 -2.38 -11.57
CA LEU A 49 -0.19 -1.89 -11.99
C LEU A 49 -1.18 -2.11 -10.84
N ASP A 50 -1.83 -1.04 -10.41
CA ASP A 50 -2.96 -1.12 -9.50
C ASP A 50 -4.26 -0.85 -10.28
N VAL A 51 -5.02 -1.93 -10.52
CA VAL A 51 -6.23 -1.91 -11.36
C VAL A 51 -7.41 -1.21 -10.65
N TYR A 52 -7.36 -1.09 -9.32
CA TYR A 52 -8.41 -0.49 -8.51
C TYR A 52 -7.84 0.49 -7.49
N GLY A 53 -6.80 1.23 -7.88
CA GLY A 53 -5.96 1.95 -6.93
C GLY A 53 -6.63 3.06 -6.14
N GLY A 54 -7.87 3.47 -6.47
CA GLY A 54 -8.61 4.47 -5.71
C GLY A 54 -7.75 5.72 -5.46
N SER A 55 -7.56 6.12 -4.20
CA SER A 55 -6.68 7.23 -3.79
C SER A 55 -5.16 6.91 -3.81
N GLY A 56 -4.72 5.85 -4.49
CA GLY A 56 -3.32 5.42 -4.56
C GLY A 56 -2.80 4.78 -3.27
N ARG A 57 -3.63 3.99 -2.58
CA ARG A 57 -3.35 3.43 -1.26
C ARG A 57 -2.52 2.16 -1.28
#